data_AF-A0A0C9T6R7-F1
#
_entry.id   AF-A0A0C9T6R7-F1
#
_cell.length_a   1.000
_cell.length_b   1.000
_cell.length_c   1.000
_cell.angle_alpha   90.00
_cell.angle_beta   90.00
_cell.angle_gamma   90.00
#
_symmetry.space_group_name_H-M   'P 1'
#
loop_
_entity.id
_entity.type
_entity.pdbx_description
1 polymer ?
#
loop_
_entity_poly.entity_id
_entity_poly.type
_entity_poly.pdbx_seq_one_letter_code
_entity_poly.pdbx_strand_id
1 'polypeptide(L)'
;IGGTKAHCLLDSGCEEIMISSDFVRANKLPKFELEKPVILQLACVGSKSTVQYGLTTKILLGKEKYDEYFNITNVDYYNVILGTPFLCQFETLLDLKHNCVQMVSPSVVAIYGSSKQGSRRTEQRIYGVQSRISLTASDIPALKKAWQNSYADIFGDIPLELPPFREVNHEIKLIDPSKVIHYRTPRCPEALKEHID
;
A
#
# COMPACT_ATOMS: atom_id res chain seq x y z
N ILE A 1 -0.87 -19.82 0.82
CA ILE A 1 -1.96 -19.43 1.74
C ILE A 1 -2.92 -20.60 1.82
N GLY A 2 -3.16 -21.14 3.03
CA GLY A 2 -4.02 -22.32 3.20
C GLY A 2 -3.56 -23.56 2.41
N GLY A 3 -2.24 -23.69 2.17
CA GLY A 3 -1.67 -24.76 1.34
C GLY A 3 -1.62 -24.48 -0.17
N THR A 4 -2.31 -23.45 -0.67
CA THR A 4 -2.35 -23.12 -2.10
C THR A 4 -1.46 -21.90 -2.42
N LYS A 5 -0.87 -21.89 -3.63
CA LYS A 5 -0.14 -20.71 -4.14
C LYS A 5 -1.13 -19.58 -4.42
N ALA A 6 -0.81 -18.37 -3.98
CA ALA A 6 -1.60 -17.18 -4.19
C ALA A 6 -0.75 -16.13 -4.92
N HIS A 7 -1.38 -15.41 -5.86
CA HIS A 7 -0.80 -14.22 -6.47
C HIS A 7 -1.03 -13.03 -5.55
N CYS A 8 0.04 -12.50 -4.94
CA CYS A 8 -0.03 -11.46 -3.92
C CYS A 8 0.48 -10.12 -4.44
N LEU A 9 -0.20 -9.03 -4.09
CA LEU A 9 0.29 -7.67 -4.18
C LEU A 9 0.90 -7.24 -2.83
N LEU A 10 2.05 -6.59 -2.87
CA LEU A 10 2.62 -5.89 -1.70
C LEU A 10 2.27 -4.42 -1.85
N ASP A 11 1.51 -3.87 -0.91
CA ASP A 11 0.98 -2.51 -1.00
C ASP A 11 1.29 -1.73 0.28
N SER A 12 2.32 -0.88 0.23
CA SER A 12 2.70 0.00 1.35
C SER A 12 1.72 1.15 1.57
N GLY A 13 0.75 1.36 0.68
CA GLY A 13 -0.33 2.34 0.84
C GLY A 13 -1.62 1.75 1.40
N CYS A 14 -1.67 0.44 1.65
CA CYS A 14 -2.84 -0.24 2.17
C CYS A 14 -2.69 -0.53 3.67
N GLU A 15 -3.67 -0.14 4.48
CA GLU A 15 -3.64 -0.40 5.92
C GLU A 15 -4.17 -1.80 6.31
N GLU A 16 -4.53 -2.62 5.32
CA GLU A 16 -5.27 -3.87 5.54
C GLU A 16 -4.61 -5.07 4.86
N ILE A 17 -4.83 -6.26 5.42
CA ILE A 17 -4.47 -7.52 4.78
C ILE A 17 -5.73 -8.12 4.18
N MET A 18 -5.77 -8.22 2.85
CA MET A 18 -6.99 -8.56 2.12
C MET A 18 -6.84 -9.86 1.33
N ILE A 19 -7.91 -10.64 1.26
CA ILE A 19 -8.00 -11.86 0.46
C ILE A 19 -9.23 -11.82 -0.45
N SER A 20 -9.04 -12.23 -1.70
CA SER A 20 -10.12 -12.28 -2.70
C SER A 20 -11.17 -13.32 -2.31
N SER A 21 -12.44 -12.92 -2.34
CA SER A 21 -13.57 -13.81 -2.08
C SER A 21 -13.60 -15.04 -3.00
N ASP A 22 -13.11 -14.91 -4.24
CA ASP A 22 -13.01 -16.00 -5.21
C ASP A 22 -11.93 -17.01 -4.81
N PHE A 23 -10.78 -16.53 -4.32
CA PHE A 23 -9.71 -17.39 -3.83
C PHE A 23 -10.16 -18.19 -2.60
N VAL A 24 -10.88 -17.55 -1.67
CA VAL A 24 -11.48 -18.20 -0.49
C VAL A 24 -12.43 -19.30 -0.91
N ARG A 25 -13.34 -19.00 -1.85
CA ARG A 25 -14.34 -19.95 -2.36
C ARG A 25 -13.68 -21.14 -3.06
N ALA A 26 -12.72 -20.89 -3.95
CA ALA A 26 -12.03 -21.93 -4.71
C ALA A 26 -11.25 -22.91 -3.81
N ASN A 27 -10.68 -22.41 -2.71
CA ASN A 27 -9.87 -23.20 -1.78
C ASN A 27 -10.65 -23.72 -0.57
N LYS A 28 -11.97 -23.45 -0.49
CA LYS A 28 -12.84 -23.84 0.62
C LYS A 28 -12.27 -23.43 1.99
N LEU A 29 -11.70 -22.23 2.05
CA LEU A 29 -11.12 -21.73 3.30
C LEU A 29 -12.24 -21.36 4.28
N PRO A 30 -12.11 -21.75 5.57
CA PRO A 30 -13.11 -21.40 6.59
C PRO A 30 -13.11 -19.88 6.79
N LYS A 31 -14.30 -19.29 6.84
CA LYS A 31 -14.51 -17.86 7.05
C LYS A 31 -15.54 -17.65 8.15
N PHE A 32 -15.49 -16.50 8.79
CA PHE A 32 -16.45 -16.08 9.81
C PHE A 32 -16.99 -14.69 9.48
N GLU A 33 -18.19 -14.42 9.95
CA GLU A 33 -18.84 -13.11 9.82
C GLU A 33 -18.31 -12.17 10.90
N LEU A 34 -18.03 -10.92 10.52
CA LEU A 34 -17.58 -9.90 11.44
C LEU A 34 -18.77 -9.30 12.18
N GLU A 35 -18.66 -9.12 13.49
CA GLU A 35 -19.70 -8.48 14.30
C GLU A 35 -20.00 -7.06 13.82
N LYS A 36 -18.98 -6.36 13.34
CA LYS A 36 -19.08 -5.02 12.77
C LYS A 36 -18.41 -4.99 11.39
N PRO A 37 -19.14 -4.63 10.32
CA PRO A 37 -18.54 -4.46 9.01
C PRO A 37 -17.44 -3.40 9.04
N VAL A 38 -16.31 -3.69 8.41
CA VAL A 38 -15.20 -2.73 8.25
C VAL A 38 -15.38 -2.00 6.93
N ILE A 39 -15.45 -0.66 6.97
CA ILE A 39 -15.54 0.16 5.76
C ILE A 39 -14.12 0.32 5.20
N LEU A 40 -13.89 -0.18 3.99
CA LEU A 40 -12.62 0.04 3.30
C LEU A 40 -12.63 1.42 2.64
N GLN A 41 -11.83 2.35 3.16
CA GLN A 41 -11.48 3.58 2.44
C GLN A 41 -10.41 3.29 1.38
N LEU A 42 -10.81 2.59 0.33
CA LEU A 42 -10.00 2.49 -0.87
C LEU A 42 -10.18 3.76 -1.71
N ALA A 43 -9.24 4.04 -2.61
CA ALA A 43 -9.37 5.04 -3.68
C ALA A 43 -10.42 4.58 -4.72
N CYS A 44 -11.66 4.35 -4.28
CA CYS A 44 -12.77 3.91 -5.09
C CYS A 44 -13.61 5.12 -5.50
N VAL A 45 -13.57 5.46 -6.79
CA VAL A 45 -14.68 6.18 -7.41
C VAL A 45 -15.84 5.20 -7.52
N GLY A 46 -16.91 5.39 -6.75
CA GLY A 46 -18.22 4.79 -7.07
C GLY A 46 -18.80 3.69 -6.17
N SER A 47 -18.12 3.19 -5.13
CA SER A 47 -18.79 2.36 -4.11
C SER A 47 -17.98 2.29 -2.82
N LYS A 48 -18.64 2.46 -1.66
CA LYS A 48 -18.06 2.12 -0.36
C LYS A 48 -18.00 0.59 -0.26
N SER A 49 -16.80 0.00 -0.37
CA SER A 49 -16.62 -1.43 -0.14
C SER A 49 -16.64 -1.71 1.35
N THR A 50 -17.51 -2.62 1.80
CA THR A 50 -17.58 -3.09 3.19
C THR A 50 -17.07 -4.52 3.29
N VAL A 51 -16.18 -4.77 4.22
CA VAL A 51 -15.74 -6.13 4.60
C VAL A 51 -16.69 -6.62 5.66
N GLN A 52 -17.37 -7.73 5.36
CA GLN A 52 -18.32 -8.38 6.26
C GLN A 52 -17.81 -9.72 6.80
N TYR A 53 -16.73 -10.25 6.21
CA TYR A 53 -16.19 -11.54 6.56
C TYR A 53 -14.68 -11.46 6.76
N GLY A 54 -14.19 -12.20 7.75
CA GLY A 54 -12.78 -12.43 8.00
C GLY A 54 -12.43 -13.90 7.87
N LEU A 55 -11.15 -14.20 7.73
CA LEU A 55 -10.61 -15.54 7.93
C LEU A 55 -9.22 -15.49 8.55
N THR A 56 -8.86 -16.52 9.29
CA THR A 56 -7.49 -16.75 9.76
C THR A 56 -6.96 -18.00 9.07
N THR A 57 -5.82 -17.89 8.39
CA THR A 57 -5.20 -19.04 7.72
C THR A 57 -3.68 -18.92 7.66
N LYS A 58 -3.02 -20.04 7.38
CA LYS A 58 -1.56 -20.09 7.33
C LYS A 58 -1.00 -19.52 6.03
N ILE A 59 -0.10 -18.56 6.16
CA ILE A 59 0.82 -18.12 5.10
C ILE A 59 2.11 -18.92 5.22
N LEU A 60 2.61 -19.42 4.10
CA LEU A 60 3.93 -20.03 4.01
C LEU A 60 4.90 -18.98 3.43
N LEU A 61 5.87 -18.55 4.23
CA LEU A 61 6.95 -17.66 3.82
C LEU A 61 8.27 -18.43 3.92
N GLY A 62 8.95 -18.61 2.79
CA GLY A 62 10.09 -19.53 2.72
C GLY A 62 9.69 -20.94 3.14
N LYS A 63 10.17 -21.40 4.30
CA LYS A 63 9.85 -22.71 4.88
C LYS A 63 8.93 -22.64 6.11
N GLU A 64 8.67 -21.44 6.62
CA GLU A 64 7.94 -21.22 7.87
C GLU A 64 6.48 -20.87 7.62
N LYS A 65 5.62 -21.28 8.55
CA LYS A 65 4.18 -21.04 8.49
C LYS A 65 3.77 -20.06 9.57
N TYR A 66 3.04 -19.03 9.18
CA TYR A 66 2.51 -17.99 10.06
C TYR A 66 1.00 -17.98 9.98
N ASP A 67 0.31 -17.92 11.13
CA ASP A 67 -1.13 -17.65 11.16
C ASP A 67 -1.35 -16.17 10.93
N GLU A 68 -2.17 -15.84 9.93
CA GLU A 68 -2.46 -14.46 9.56
C GLU A 68 -3.96 -14.25 9.40
N TYR A 69 -4.44 -13.08 9.80
CA TYR A 69 -5.82 -12.65 9.64
C TYR A 69 -5.98 -11.91 8.32
N PHE A 70 -7.07 -12.21 7.61
CA PHE A 70 -7.40 -11.59 6.33
C PHE A 70 -8.84 -11.08 6.34
N ASN A 71 -8.98 -9.86 5.84
CA ASN A 71 -10.27 -9.28 5.47
C ASN A 71 -10.69 -9.81 4.10
N ILE A 72 -11.87 -10.43 4.01
CA ILE A 72 -12.38 -10.97 2.75
C ILE A 72 -13.06 -9.85 1.97
N THR A 73 -12.55 -9.57 0.78
CA THR A 73 -13.05 -8.50 -0.09
C THR A 73 -13.02 -8.94 -1.55
N ASN A 74 -13.67 -8.17 -2.41
CA ASN A 74 -13.63 -8.38 -3.85
C ASN A 74 -12.41 -7.66 -4.45
N VAL A 75 -11.25 -8.29 -4.32
CA VAL A 75 -10.01 -7.83 -4.96
C VAL A 75 -9.96 -8.34 -6.39
N ASP A 76 -9.72 -7.43 -7.34
CA ASP A 76 -9.49 -7.75 -8.74
C ASP A 76 -8.01 -8.10 -8.99
N TYR A 77 -7.75 -8.98 -9.96
CA TYR A 77 -6.44 -9.42 -10.47
C TYR A 77 -5.52 -10.17 -9.48
N TYR A 78 -5.52 -9.82 -8.20
CA TYR A 78 -4.73 -10.46 -7.15
C TYR A 78 -5.57 -11.39 -6.28
N ASN A 79 -4.95 -12.45 -5.77
CA ASN A 79 -5.59 -13.30 -4.78
C ASN A 79 -5.51 -12.69 -3.38
N VAL A 80 -4.43 -11.96 -3.09
CA VAL A 80 -4.19 -11.32 -1.79
C VAL A 80 -3.50 -9.97 -1.97
N ILE A 81 -3.85 -9.00 -1.13
CA ILE A 81 -3.12 -7.74 -0.96
C ILE A 81 -2.55 -7.75 0.46
N LEU A 82 -1.24 -7.61 0.57
CA LEU A 82 -0.50 -7.54 1.81
C LEU A 82 -0.18 -6.07 2.09
N GLY A 83 -0.99 -5.46 2.95
CA GLY A 83 -0.83 -4.07 3.37
C GLY A 83 0.33 -3.85 4.34
N THR A 84 0.49 -2.59 4.74
CA THR A 84 1.49 -2.08 5.68
C THR A 84 1.58 -2.87 6.98
N PRO A 85 0.50 -3.33 7.64
CA PRO A 85 0.64 -4.15 8.84
C PRO A 85 1.48 -5.41 8.62
N PHE A 86 1.21 -6.13 7.52
CA PHE A 86 1.99 -7.31 7.13
C PHE A 86 3.43 -6.93 6.79
N LEU A 87 3.62 -5.87 6.01
CA LEU A 87 4.94 -5.43 5.57
C LEU A 87 5.83 -5.07 6.77
N CYS A 88 5.27 -4.35 7.76
CA CYS A 88 5.95 -4.00 9.00
C CYS A 88 6.24 -5.23 9.87
N GLN A 89 5.27 -6.15 10.04
CA GLN A 89 5.43 -7.37 10.83
C GLN A 89 6.59 -8.25 10.34
N PHE A 90 6.82 -8.27 9.02
CA PHE A 90 7.90 -9.03 8.39
C PHE A 90 9.06 -8.14 7.94
N GLU A 91 9.22 -6.94 8.51
CA GLU A 91 10.32 -6.00 8.23
C GLU A 91 10.66 -5.94 6.72
N THR A 92 9.62 -5.79 5.89
CA THR A 92 9.72 -6.00 4.45
C THR A 92 10.51 -4.88 3.80
N LEU A 93 11.57 -5.24 3.07
CA LEU A 93 12.38 -4.34 2.26
C LEU A 93 12.06 -4.58 0.78
N LEU A 94 11.54 -3.54 0.13
CA LEU A 94 11.25 -3.51 -1.30
C LEU A 94 12.42 -2.86 -2.04
N ASP A 95 13.24 -3.67 -2.71
CA ASP A 95 14.32 -3.17 -3.56
C ASP A 95 13.84 -3.16 -5.02
N LEU A 96 13.34 -1.99 -5.42
CA LEU A 96 12.82 -1.77 -6.77
C LEU A 96 13.93 -1.78 -7.83
N LYS A 97 15.16 -1.43 -7.46
CA LYS A 97 16.30 -1.39 -8.39
C LYS A 97 16.68 -2.80 -8.83
N HIS A 98 16.71 -3.75 -7.89
CA HIS A 98 17.05 -5.13 -8.16
C HIS A 98 15.82 -6.03 -8.36
N ASN A 99 14.61 -5.44 -8.29
CA ASN A 99 13.34 -6.14 -8.39
C ASN A 99 13.26 -7.34 -7.43
N CYS A 100 13.64 -7.08 -6.18
CA CYS A 100 13.61 -8.07 -5.13
C CYS A 100 12.90 -7.55 -3.88
N VAL A 101 12.36 -8.50 -3.14
CA VAL A 101 11.65 -8.29 -1.89
C VAL A 101 12.33 -9.14 -0.84
N GLN A 102 12.79 -8.51 0.22
CA GLN A 102 13.29 -9.19 1.40
C GLN A 102 12.27 -9.09 2.51
N MET A 103 11.90 -10.22 3.10
CA MET A 103 11.04 -10.31 4.27
C MET A 103 11.86 -10.94 5.39
N VAL A 104 11.89 -10.29 6.55
CA VAL A 104 12.60 -10.76 7.74
C VAL A 104 11.58 -11.04 8.83
N SER A 105 11.54 -12.29 9.27
CA SER A 105 10.89 -12.67 10.51
C SER A 105 11.96 -12.95 11.58
N PRO A 106 11.60 -13.00 12.88
CA PRO A 106 12.53 -13.38 13.94
C PRO A 106 13.24 -14.72 13.72
N SER A 107 12.72 -15.58 12.83
CA SER A 107 13.22 -16.93 12.60
C SER A 107 13.79 -17.15 11.20
N VAL A 108 13.44 -16.33 10.19
CA VAL A 108 13.83 -16.53 8.78
C VAL A 108 13.97 -15.22 8.01
N VAL A 109 14.99 -15.13 7.15
CA VAL A 109 15.07 -14.14 6.05
C VAL A 109 14.67 -14.83 4.75
N ALA A 110 13.61 -14.35 4.11
CA ALA A 110 13.15 -14.81 2.80
C ALA A 110 13.37 -13.71 1.75
N ILE A 111 14.05 -14.03 0.65
CA ILE A 111 14.22 -13.11 -0.48
C ILE A 111 13.49 -13.68 -1.70
N TYR A 112 12.62 -12.86 -2.27
CA TYR A 112 11.87 -13.12 -3.48
C TYR A 112 12.39 -12.18 -4.58
N GLY A 113 12.79 -12.72 -5.72
CA GLY A 113 13.24 -11.92 -6.86
C GLY A 113 12.68 -12.44 -8.18
N SER A 114 12.60 -11.56 -9.18
CA SER A 114 12.34 -12.01 -10.55
C SER A 114 13.59 -12.66 -11.12
N SER A 115 13.47 -13.89 -11.64
CA SER A 115 14.50 -14.40 -12.55
C SER A 115 14.48 -13.57 -13.85
N LYS A 116 15.63 -13.47 -14.53
CA LYS A 116 15.80 -12.69 -15.77
C LYS A 116 14.65 -12.95 -16.77
N GLN A 117 14.30 -11.92 -17.56
CA GLN A 117 13.34 -12.01 -18.68
C GLN A 117 13.57 -13.30 -19.48
N GLY A 118 12.62 -14.24 -19.37
CA GLY A 118 12.66 -15.53 -20.07
C GLY A 118 12.36 -16.76 -19.20
N SER A 119 12.48 -16.67 -17.88
CA SER A 119 12.16 -17.78 -16.97
C SER A 119 10.94 -17.46 -16.11
N ARG A 120 9.83 -18.19 -16.31
CA ARG A 120 8.62 -18.16 -15.45
C ARG A 120 8.84 -18.76 -14.05
N ARG A 121 10.07 -18.77 -13.54
CA ARG A 121 10.37 -19.26 -12.18
C ARG A 121 10.74 -18.09 -11.29
N THR A 122 9.92 -17.87 -10.25
CA THR A 122 10.32 -17.12 -9.06
C THR A 122 11.40 -17.95 -8.36
N GLU A 123 12.65 -17.49 -8.40
CA GLU A 123 13.72 -18.13 -7.63
C GLU A 123 13.63 -17.67 -6.18
N GLN A 124 13.31 -18.61 -5.28
CA GLN A 124 13.49 -18.40 -3.85
C GLN A 124 14.98 -18.55 -3.55
N ARG A 125 15.65 -17.46 -3.20
CA ARG A 125 17.04 -17.51 -2.73
C ARG A 125 17.04 -17.20 -1.23
N ILE A 126 17.34 -18.22 -0.43
CA ILE A 126 17.57 -18.05 1.01
C ILE A 126 19.04 -17.71 1.17
N TYR A 127 19.35 -16.44 1.39
CA TYR A 127 20.68 -16.02 1.82
C TYR A 127 20.68 -15.99 3.35
N GLY A 128 21.65 -16.67 3.97
CA GLY A 128 21.90 -16.53 5.41
C GLY A 128 22.08 -15.07 5.78
N VAL A 129 21.61 -14.70 6.97
CA VAL A 129 21.57 -13.34 7.51
C VAL A 129 22.86 -12.58 7.19
N GLN A 130 22.84 -11.72 6.17
CA GLN A 130 23.90 -10.74 5.96
C GLN A 130 23.71 -9.67 7.05
N SER A 131 24.76 -9.47 7.83
CA SER A 131 24.84 -8.56 8.96
C SER A 131 24.16 -7.22 8.66
N ARG A 132 23.11 -6.91 9.42
CA ARG A 132 22.43 -5.62 9.38
C ARG A 132 23.44 -4.52 9.70
N ILE A 133 23.40 -3.40 8.97
CA ILE A 133 23.89 -2.14 9.52
C ILE A 133 22.91 -1.82 10.65
N SER A 134 23.34 -2.04 11.88
CA SER A 134 22.53 -1.76 13.06
C SER A 134 22.46 -0.26 13.28
N LEU A 135 21.52 0.41 12.61
CA LEU A 135 21.24 1.81 12.83
C LEU A 135 20.50 1.97 14.17
N THR A 136 20.99 2.85 15.03
CA THR A 136 20.40 3.18 16.33
C THR A 136 19.79 4.57 16.32
N ALA A 137 18.96 4.90 17.33
CA ALA A 137 18.35 6.24 17.43
C ALA A 137 19.39 7.38 17.45
N SER A 138 20.63 7.09 17.87
CA SER A 138 21.78 8.00 17.80
C SER A 138 22.18 8.39 16.38
N ASP A 139 21.81 7.60 15.36
CA ASP A 139 22.18 7.84 13.97
C ASP A 139 21.19 8.77 13.25
N ILE A 140 19.98 8.92 13.82
CA ILE A 140 18.90 9.77 13.27
C ILE A 140 19.39 11.20 12.97
N PRO A 141 20.13 11.90 13.86
CA PRO A 141 20.61 13.25 13.56
C PRO A 141 21.56 13.30 12.36
N ALA A 142 22.47 12.34 12.24
CA ALA A 142 23.44 12.29 11.15
C ALA A 142 22.76 11.97 9.81
N LEU A 143 21.82 11.01 9.81
CA LEU A 143 21.03 10.64 8.63
C LEU A 143 20.12 11.78 8.17
N LYS A 144 19.44 12.44 9.11
CA LYS A 144 18.59 13.60 8.82
C LYS A 144 19.41 14.72 8.19
N LYS A 145 20.60 15.01 8.71
CA LYS A 145 21.50 16.03 8.15
C LYS A 145 21.99 15.63 6.75
N ALA A 146 22.37 14.37 6.55
CA ALA A 146 22.79 13.87 5.24
C ALA A 146 21.68 14.01 4.19
N TRP A 147 20.43 13.67 4.55
CA TRP A 147 19.26 13.84 3.68
C TRP A 147 18.94 15.29 3.38
N GLN A 148 18.97 16.16 4.40
CA GLN A 148 18.75 17.59 4.20
C GLN A 148 19.80 18.17 3.24
N ASN A 149 21.06 17.76 3.38
CA ASN A 149 22.13 18.21 2.49
C ASN A 149 21.95 17.68 1.05
N SER A 150 21.45 16.46 0.86
CA SER A 150 21.26 15.89 -0.49
C SER A 150 20.11 16.52 -1.27
N TYR A 151 19.16 17.15 -0.57
CA TYR A 151 17.99 17.82 -1.16
C TYR A 151 17.93 19.29 -0.75
N ALA A 152 19.10 19.94 -0.63
CA ALA A 152 19.20 21.34 -0.24
C ALA A 152 18.49 22.29 -1.21
N ASP A 153 18.25 21.87 -2.45
CA ASP A 153 17.46 22.58 -3.47
C ASP A 153 15.95 22.59 -3.16
N ILE A 154 15.44 21.57 -2.45
CA ILE A 154 14.03 21.46 -2.04
C ILE A 154 13.81 22.08 -0.66
N PHE A 155 14.74 21.87 0.27
CA PHE A 155 14.64 22.32 1.66
C PHE A 155 15.40 23.62 1.95
N GLY A 156 15.93 24.28 0.91
CA GLY A 156 16.60 25.58 1.02
C GLY A 156 15.62 26.70 1.34
N ASP A 157 16.15 27.93 1.43
CA ASP A 157 15.33 29.12 1.60
C ASP A 157 14.32 29.23 0.45
N ILE A 158 13.09 29.65 0.80
CA ILE A 158 12.05 29.88 -0.20
C ILE A 158 12.58 30.94 -1.18
N PRO A 159 12.74 30.63 -2.48
CA PRO A 159 13.19 31.63 -3.43
C PRO A 159 12.21 32.80 -3.43
N LEU A 160 12.75 34.02 -3.30
CA LEU A 160 11.96 35.26 -3.34
C LEU A 160 11.37 35.54 -4.73
N GLU A 161 11.86 34.83 -5.74
CA GLU A 161 11.36 34.88 -7.10
C GLU A 161 10.37 33.73 -7.33
N LEU A 162 9.26 34.05 -8.01
CA LEU A 162 8.33 33.04 -8.45
C LEU A 162 9.06 32.07 -9.41
N PRO A 163 8.75 30.76 -9.35
CA PRO A 163 9.26 29.84 -10.35
C PRO A 163 8.89 30.37 -11.75
N PRO A 164 9.78 30.21 -12.74
CA PRO A 164 9.52 30.70 -14.09
C PRO A 164 8.21 30.13 -14.60
N PHE A 165 7.42 30.97 -15.28
CA PHE A 165 6.17 30.54 -15.91
C PHE A 165 6.47 29.35 -16.81
N ARG A 166 5.94 28.19 -16.44
CA ARG A 166 6.00 27.01 -17.29
C ARG A 166 4.91 27.14 -18.33
N GLU A 167 5.26 26.85 -19.57
CA GLU A 167 4.26 26.72 -20.63
C GLU A 167 3.26 25.62 -20.20
N VAL A 168 1.97 25.97 -20.20
CA VAL A 168 0.92 25.04 -19.81
C VAL A 168 0.76 24.04 -20.94
N ASN A 169 1.45 22.89 -20.85
CA ASN A 169 1.45 21.84 -21.87
C ASN A 169 0.12 21.04 -21.96
N HIS A 170 -0.94 21.51 -21.31
CA HIS A 170 -2.24 20.86 -21.33
C HIS A 170 -3.35 21.90 -21.45
N GLU A 171 -4.05 21.88 -22.58
CA GLU A 171 -5.27 22.67 -22.77
C GLU A 171 -6.46 21.82 -22.31
N ILE A 172 -7.20 22.29 -21.30
CA ILE A 172 -8.49 21.69 -20.95
C ILE A 172 -9.50 22.14 -22.01
N LYS A 173 -9.78 21.27 -22.97
CA LYS A 173 -10.81 21.53 -23.99
C LYS A 173 -12.18 21.61 -23.32
N LEU A 174 -12.76 22.80 -23.29
CA LEU A 174 -14.14 22.98 -22.87
C LEU A 174 -15.07 22.34 -23.91
N ILE A 175 -16.03 21.54 -23.46
CA ILE A 175 -17.05 20.94 -24.34
C ILE A 175 -17.88 22.04 -25.04
N ASP A 176 -18.13 23.14 -24.32
CA ASP A 176 -18.80 24.33 -24.84
C ASP A 176 -18.16 25.59 -24.23
N PRO A 177 -17.39 26.37 -25.02
CA PRO A 177 -16.74 27.59 -24.56
C PRO A 177 -17.72 28.69 -24.14
N SER A 178 -18.97 28.63 -24.60
CA SER A 178 -20.02 29.61 -24.31
C SER A 178 -20.88 29.25 -23.10
N LYS A 179 -20.62 28.07 -22.49
CA LYS A 179 -21.41 27.56 -21.38
C LYS A 179 -21.15 28.36 -20.11
N VAL A 180 -22.10 29.21 -19.74
CA VAL A 180 -22.14 29.86 -18.43
C VAL A 180 -22.65 28.85 -17.39
N ILE A 181 -21.79 28.42 -16.46
CA ILE A 181 -22.20 27.51 -15.38
C ILE A 181 -22.82 28.36 -14.27
N HIS A 182 -24.14 28.22 -14.08
CA HIS A 182 -24.81 28.77 -12.91
C HIS A 182 -24.51 27.90 -11.69
N TYR A 183 -23.57 28.34 -10.86
CA TYR A 183 -23.30 27.68 -9.60
C TYR A 183 -24.40 28.01 -8.58
N ARG A 184 -24.78 27.02 -7.77
CA ARG A 184 -25.64 27.24 -6.61
C ARG A 184 -24.73 27.60 -5.44
N THR A 185 -24.93 28.77 -4.85
CA THR A 185 -24.28 29.14 -3.57
C THR A 185 -24.51 28.02 -2.56
N PRO A 186 -23.45 27.42 -1.97
CA PRO A 186 -23.61 26.47 -0.90
C PRO A 186 -24.36 27.18 0.23
N ARG A 187 -25.50 26.62 0.62
CA ARG A 187 -26.26 27.10 1.77
C ARG A 187 -25.78 26.35 2.99
N CYS A 188 -25.47 27.08 4.04
CA CYS A 188 -25.25 26.49 5.36
C CYS A 188 -26.52 25.72 5.76
N PRO A 189 -26.43 24.43 6.13
CA PRO A 189 -27.54 23.68 6.67
C PRO A 189 -28.11 24.40 7.90
N GLU A 190 -29.45 24.46 8.02
CA GLU A 190 -30.14 25.19 9.08
C GLU A 190 -29.60 24.90 10.50
N ALA A 191 -29.25 23.64 10.79
CA ALA A 191 -28.69 23.21 12.07
C ALA A 191 -27.33 23.83 12.44
N LEU A 192 -26.59 24.36 11.45
CA LEU A 192 -25.27 24.95 11.63
C LEU A 192 -25.28 26.48 11.55
N LYS A 193 -26.44 27.09 11.28
CA LYS A 193 -26.56 28.56 11.18
C LYS A 193 -26.36 29.25 12.54
N GLU A 194 -26.81 28.64 13.63
CA GLU A 194 -26.67 29.20 15.00
C GLU A 194 -25.22 29.25 15.51
N HIS A 195 -24.27 28.59 14.84
CA HIS A 195 -22.87 28.52 15.25
C HIS A 195 -21.97 29.51 14.48
N ILE A 196 -22.55 30.35 13.61
CA ILE A 196 -21.81 31.26 12.71
C ILE A 196 -21.92 32.74 13.15
N ASP A 197 -22.62 33.03 14.26
CA ASP A 197 -22.66 34.37 14.88
C ASP A 197 -21.57 34.60 15.94
#